data_AF-A0A816H563-F1
#
_entry.id   AF-A0A816H563-F1
#
_cell.length_a   1.000
_cell.length_b   1.000
_cell.length_c   1.000
_cell.angle_alpha   90.00
_cell.angle_beta   90.00
_cell.angle_gamma   90.00
#
_symmetry.space_group_name_H-M   'P 1'
#
loop_
_entity.id
_entity.type
_entity.pdbx_description
1 polymer ?
#
loop_
_entity_poly.entity_id
_entity_poly.type
_entity_poly.pdbx_seq_one_letter_code
_entity_poly.pdbx_strand_id
1 'polypeptide(L)'
;MRDRFSPSNIALLSTLSSVSPQNKSFLNYDLLLPLASHINCDRNYLFNEIQVLKPMLDNKNLSSISELYHDLMPLQQAFPNTMLMIKAALTIPVSSSTCERVFSKMKLIKTRIRTTMADKRLSDLCILSIERDFQMDYEQVIDQFSINHNISRIMLR
;
A
#
# COMPACT_ATOMS: atom_id res chain seq x y z
N MET A 1 16.74 1.91 10.76
CA MET A 1 17.03 1.19 9.50
C MET A 1 17.19 -0.33 9.68
N ARG A 2 17.25 -0.87 10.92
CA ARG A 2 17.40 -2.32 11.15
C ARG A 2 16.08 -3.12 11.18
N ASP A 3 14.94 -2.47 11.41
CA ASP A 3 13.62 -3.14 11.40
C ASP A 3 12.85 -2.98 10.08
N ARG A 4 13.52 -2.57 8.99
CA ARG A 4 12.84 -2.47 7.68
C ARG A 4 12.32 -3.84 7.22
N PHE A 5 13.01 -4.91 7.61
CA PHE A 5 12.63 -6.30 7.39
C PHE A 5 12.64 -7.04 8.74
N SER A 6 11.68 -6.71 9.61
CA SER A 6 11.42 -7.56 10.78
C SER A 6 11.07 -8.99 10.31
N PRO A 7 11.30 -10.02 11.13
CA PRO A 7 10.92 -11.40 10.77
C PRO A 7 9.43 -11.52 10.40
N SER A 8 8.57 -10.72 11.04
CA SER A 8 7.15 -10.61 10.71
C SER A 8 6.91 -9.98 9.32
N ASN A 9 7.64 -8.93 8.96
CA ASN A 9 7.50 -8.29 7.65
C ASN A 9 8.02 -9.19 6.52
N ILE A 10 9.09 -9.95 6.76
CA ILE A 10 9.62 -10.94 5.81
C ILE A 10 8.60 -12.06 5.62
N ALA A 11 7.97 -12.52 6.70
CA ALA A 11 6.88 -13.49 6.62
C ALA A 11 5.71 -12.93 5.79
N LEU A 12 5.29 -11.68 6.01
CA LEU A 12 4.27 -11.04 5.17
C LEU A 12 4.70 -10.93 3.70
N LEU A 13 5.96 -10.60 3.40
CA LEU A 13 6.44 -10.55 2.01
C LEU A 13 6.45 -11.92 1.34
N SER A 14 6.83 -12.98 2.07
CA SER A 14 6.76 -14.35 1.56
C SER A 14 5.31 -14.79 1.36
N THR A 15 4.39 -14.42 2.26
CA THR A 15 2.96 -14.67 2.08
C THR A 15 2.42 -14.00 0.80
N LEU A 16 2.79 -12.74 0.54
CA LEU A 16 2.37 -12.00 -0.66
C LEU A 16 2.92 -12.65 -1.94
N SER A 17 4.16 -13.17 -1.88
CA SER A 17 4.74 -13.93 -3.00
C SER A 17 4.01 -15.25 -3.27
N SER A 18 3.38 -15.85 -2.26
CA SER A 18 2.63 -17.12 -2.36
C SER A 18 1.20 -16.95 -2.89
N VAL A 19 0.67 -15.72 -2.88
CA VAL A 19 -0.60 -15.35 -3.51
C VAL A 19 -0.44 -15.17 -5.04
N SER A 20 0.79 -15.08 -5.55
CA SER A 20 1.05 -14.95 -6.99
C SER A 20 0.97 -16.30 -7.73
N PRO A 21 0.20 -16.40 -8.83
CA PRO A 21 0.00 -17.65 -9.59
C PRO A 21 1.28 -18.20 -10.23
N GLN A 22 2.33 -17.38 -10.37
CA GLN A 22 3.62 -17.82 -10.93
C GLN A 22 4.51 -18.59 -9.93
N ASN A 23 4.14 -18.65 -8.65
CA ASN A 23 5.00 -19.21 -7.62
C ASN A 23 4.69 -20.69 -7.35
N LYS A 24 5.74 -21.51 -7.19
CA LYS A 24 5.60 -22.97 -6.93
C LYS A 24 4.85 -23.29 -5.63
N SER A 25 4.71 -22.32 -4.73
CA SER A 25 3.96 -22.42 -3.46
C SER A 25 2.66 -21.63 -3.49
N PHE A 26 1.98 -21.62 -4.65
CA PHE A 26 0.70 -20.93 -4.82
C PHE A 26 -0.36 -21.44 -3.83
N LEU A 27 -0.97 -20.50 -3.08
CA LEU A 27 -1.98 -20.76 -2.04
C LEU A 27 -1.57 -21.83 -1.01
N ASN A 28 -0.35 -21.75 -0.48
CA ASN A 28 0.02 -22.61 0.64
C ASN A 28 -0.56 -22.07 1.97
N TYR A 29 -1.37 -22.89 2.65
CA TYR A 29 -2.04 -22.53 3.90
C TYR A 29 -1.04 -22.09 4.99
N ASP A 30 0.10 -22.77 5.07
CA ASP A 30 1.14 -22.48 6.07
C ASP A 30 1.77 -21.09 5.87
N LEU A 31 1.85 -20.65 4.60
CA LEU A 31 2.37 -19.34 4.22
C LEU A 31 1.30 -18.25 4.23
N LEU A 32 0.01 -18.57 4.41
CA LEU A 32 -1.08 -17.58 4.45
C LEU A 32 -1.47 -17.18 5.86
N LEU A 33 -1.08 -17.97 6.87
CA LEU A 33 -1.35 -17.72 8.29
C LEU A 33 -0.99 -16.31 8.78
N PRO A 34 0.18 -15.72 8.42
CA PRO A 34 0.53 -14.36 8.84
C PRO A 34 -0.38 -13.27 8.26
N LEU A 35 -0.89 -13.43 7.04
CA LEU A 35 -1.87 -12.51 6.46
C LEU A 35 -3.27 -12.75 7.02
N ALA A 36 -3.63 -14.02 7.23
CA ALA A 36 -4.90 -14.42 7.83
C ALA A 36 -5.09 -13.82 9.23
N SER A 37 -4.04 -13.80 10.05
CA SER A 37 -4.08 -13.15 11.36
C SER A 37 -4.14 -11.62 11.24
N HIS A 38 -3.44 -11.02 10.28
CA HIS A 38 -3.46 -9.57 10.05
C HIS A 38 -4.82 -9.04 9.59
N ILE A 39 -5.59 -9.85 8.86
CA ILE A 39 -6.86 -9.47 8.25
C ILE A 39 -8.06 -9.98 9.08
N ASN A 40 -7.82 -10.64 10.23
CA ASN A 40 -8.85 -11.28 11.07
C ASN A 40 -9.75 -12.25 10.28
N CYS A 41 -9.13 -13.09 9.47
CA CYS A 41 -9.84 -14.03 8.61
C CYS A 41 -10.02 -15.38 9.33
N ASP A 42 -11.19 -16.01 9.17
CA ASP A 42 -11.46 -17.31 9.78
C ASP A 42 -10.65 -18.42 9.10
N ARG A 43 -9.68 -18.96 9.84
CA ARG A 43 -8.72 -19.98 9.35
C ARG A 43 -9.40 -21.22 8.77
N ASN A 44 -10.51 -21.65 9.37
CA ASN A 44 -11.23 -22.86 8.96
C ASN A 44 -11.96 -22.65 7.62
N TYR A 45 -12.59 -21.49 7.42
CA TYR A 45 -13.24 -21.17 6.14
C TYR A 45 -12.21 -20.95 5.04
N LEU A 46 -11.10 -20.25 5.35
CA LEU A 46 -10.01 -20.05 4.41
C LEU A 46 -9.40 -21.37 3.93
N PHE A 47 -9.20 -22.34 4.84
CA PHE A 47 -8.68 -23.66 4.47
C PHE A 47 -9.60 -24.38 3.48
N ASN A 48 -10.91 -24.39 3.76
CA ASN A 48 -11.90 -25.03 2.89
C ASN A 48 -11.98 -24.35 1.52
N GLU A 49 -11.97 -23.02 1.49
CA GLU A 49 -11.96 -22.25 0.24
C GLU A 49 -10.72 -22.55 -0.61
N ILE A 50 -9.53 -22.57 0.01
CA ILE A 50 -8.26 -22.86 -0.69
C ILE A 50 -8.22 -24.27 -1.27
N GLN A 51 -8.76 -25.26 -0.54
CA GLN A 51 -8.82 -26.65 -1.02
C GLN A 51 -9.67 -26.79 -2.28
N VAL A 52 -10.77 -26.04 -2.39
CA VAL A 52 -11.61 -26.03 -3.58
C VAL A 52 -10.97 -25.20 -4.69
N LEU A 53 -10.35 -24.07 -4.34
CA LEU A 53 -9.81 -23.11 -5.30
C LEU A 53 -8.58 -23.63 -6.04
N LYS A 54 -7.68 -24.36 -5.37
CA LYS A 54 -6.47 -24.94 -6.00
C LYS A 54 -6.77 -25.75 -7.28
N PRO A 55 -7.61 -26.79 -7.24
CA PRO A 55 -7.93 -27.59 -8.43
C PRO A 55 -8.75 -26.81 -9.48
N MET A 56 -9.51 -25.78 -9.07
CA MET A 56 -10.19 -24.89 -10.03
C MET A 56 -9.21 -24.01 -10.79
N LEU A 57 -8.08 -23.67 -10.17
CA LEU A 57 -7.06 -22.80 -10.75
C LEU A 57 -5.98 -23.56 -11.54
N ASP A 58 -5.71 -24.82 -11.18
CA ASP A 58 -4.78 -25.69 -11.93
C ASP A 58 -5.21 -25.86 -13.41
N ASN A 59 -6.50 -25.67 -13.71
CA ASN A 59 -7.05 -25.69 -15.07
C ASN A 59 -6.92 -24.35 -15.82
N LYS A 60 -6.51 -23.27 -15.15
CA LYS A 60 -6.36 -21.93 -15.74
C LYS A 60 -4.90 -21.49 -15.67
N ASN A 61 -4.26 -21.37 -16.83
CA ASN A 61 -2.92 -20.78 -16.95
C ASN A 61 -2.99 -19.27 -16.66
N LEU A 62 -2.95 -18.88 -15.40
CA LEU A 62 -2.97 -17.47 -15.00
C LEU A 62 -1.56 -16.89 -15.00
N SER A 63 -1.38 -15.78 -15.70
CA SER A 63 -0.07 -15.13 -15.84
C SER A 63 0.14 -14.04 -14.78
N SER A 64 -0.94 -13.43 -14.28
CA SER A 64 -0.88 -12.25 -13.39
C SER A 64 -1.90 -12.27 -12.25
N ILE A 65 -1.57 -11.65 -11.10
CA ILE A 65 -2.50 -11.48 -9.95
C ILE A 65 -3.75 -10.69 -10.35
N SER A 66 -3.62 -9.76 -11.30
CA SER A 66 -4.76 -8.98 -11.83
C SER A 66 -5.77 -9.87 -12.57
N GLU A 67 -5.30 -10.83 -13.36
CA GLU A 67 -6.17 -11.78 -14.07
C GLU A 67 -6.90 -12.68 -13.08
N LEU A 68 -6.17 -13.15 -12.07
CA LEU A 68 -6.72 -13.92 -10.96
C LEU A 68 -7.81 -13.16 -10.20
N TYR A 69 -7.61 -11.86 -9.97
CA TYR A 69 -8.61 -11.00 -9.33
C TYR A 69 -9.88 -10.88 -10.19
N HIS A 70 -9.73 -10.64 -11.51
CA HIS A 70 -10.88 -10.54 -12.42
C HIS A 70 -11.67 -11.85 -12.53
N ASP A 71 -10.98 -12.98 -12.57
CA ASP A 71 -11.61 -14.30 -12.66
C ASP A 71 -12.36 -14.71 -11.39
N LEU A 72 -11.89 -14.26 -10.23
CA LEU A 72 -12.52 -14.54 -8.94
C LEU A 72 -13.57 -13.51 -8.54
N MET A 73 -13.61 -12.36 -9.21
CA MET A 73 -14.62 -11.33 -9.00
C MET A 73 -16.06 -11.85 -9.09
N PRO A 74 -16.47 -12.66 -10.10
CA PRO A 74 -17.81 -13.24 -10.13
C PRO A 74 -18.05 -14.28 -9.02
N LEU A 75 -16.99 -14.86 -8.45
CA LEU A 75 -17.03 -15.89 -7.40
C LEU A 75 -16.85 -15.29 -5.99
N GLN A 76 -16.91 -13.96 -5.85
CA GLN A 76 -16.70 -13.28 -4.56
C GLN A 76 -17.65 -13.75 -3.46
N GLN A 77 -18.88 -14.19 -3.80
CA GLN A 77 -19.82 -14.75 -2.82
C GLN A 77 -19.46 -16.17 -2.39
N ALA A 78 -18.80 -16.94 -3.26
CA ALA A 78 -18.39 -18.32 -2.97
C ALA A 78 -17.06 -18.38 -2.18
N PHE A 79 -16.17 -17.40 -2.39
CA PHE A 79 -14.85 -17.35 -1.76
C PHE A 79 -14.55 -15.97 -1.14
N PRO A 80 -15.32 -15.55 -0.11
CA PRO A 80 -15.18 -14.23 0.48
C PRO A 80 -13.81 -14.02 1.17
N ASN A 81 -13.28 -15.04 1.85
CA ASN A 81 -12.03 -14.94 2.59
C ASN A 81 -10.83 -14.90 1.65
N THR A 82 -10.84 -15.72 0.61
CA THR A 82 -9.77 -15.75 -0.39
C THR A 82 -9.75 -14.46 -1.21
N MET A 83 -10.91 -13.93 -1.57
CA MET A 83 -11.01 -12.62 -2.24
C MET A 83 -10.47 -11.48 -1.37
N LEU A 84 -10.76 -11.50 -0.07
CA LEU A 84 -10.24 -10.53 0.88
C LEU A 84 -8.70 -10.59 0.94
N MET A 85 -8.12 -11.79 0.95
CA MET A 85 -6.66 -11.99 0.90
C MET A 85 -6.03 -11.42 -0.36
N ILE A 86 -6.63 -11.69 -1.53
CA ILE A 86 -6.13 -11.19 -2.81
C ILE A 86 -6.23 -9.66 -2.87
N LYS A 87 -7.35 -9.09 -2.41
CA LYS A 87 -7.52 -7.64 -2.28
C LYS A 87 -6.46 -7.04 -1.37
N ALA A 88 -6.21 -7.65 -0.21
CA ALA A 88 -5.18 -7.19 0.70
C ALA A 88 -3.77 -7.30 0.09
N ALA A 89 -3.50 -8.35 -0.69
CA ALA A 89 -2.24 -8.50 -1.40
C ALA A 89 -2.04 -7.45 -2.50
N LEU A 90 -3.13 -6.99 -3.13
CA LEU A 90 -3.12 -5.89 -4.09
C LEU A 90 -3.03 -4.51 -3.43
N THR A 91 -3.62 -4.33 -2.24
CA THR A 91 -3.60 -3.05 -1.52
C THR A 91 -2.34 -2.81 -0.71
N ILE A 92 -1.66 -3.87 -0.24
CA ILE A 92 -0.33 -3.76 0.34
C ILE A 92 0.64 -3.63 -0.84
N PRO A 93 1.16 -2.42 -1.15
CA PRO A 93 2.04 -2.27 -2.30
C PRO A 93 3.32 -3.05 -2.04
N VAL A 94 3.51 -4.15 -2.77
CA VAL A 94 4.83 -4.80 -2.90
C VAL A 94 5.81 -3.85 -3.62
N SER A 95 5.30 -2.87 -4.35
CA SER A 95 6.11 -1.85 -5.03
C SER A 95 6.56 -0.75 -4.08
N SER A 96 7.86 -0.71 -3.83
CA SER A 96 8.55 0.37 -3.11
C SER A 96 8.47 1.73 -3.81
N SER A 97 7.95 1.81 -5.04
CA SER A 97 8.06 2.98 -5.91
C SER A 97 7.34 4.24 -5.39
N THR A 98 6.20 4.11 -4.71
CA THR A 98 5.51 5.25 -4.09
C THR A 98 6.30 5.78 -2.89
N CYS A 99 6.78 4.88 -2.03
CA CYS A 99 7.67 5.20 -0.92
C CYS A 99 9.00 5.81 -1.41
N GLU A 100 9.61 5.26 -2.46
CA GLU A 100 10.84 5.76 -3.06
C GLU A 100 10.66 7.16 -3.65
N ARG A 101 9.50 7.45 -4.26
CA ARG A 101 9.14 8.79 -4.71
C ARG A 101 9.08 9.76 -3.52
N VAL A 102 8.40 9.38 -2.43
CA VAL A 102 8.32 10.19 -1.20
C VAL A 102 9.71 10.42 -0.60
N PHE A 103 10.53 9.38 -0.45
CA PHE A 103 11.88 9.50 0.12
C PHE A 103 12.83 10.29 -0.77
N SER A 104 12.72 10.18 -2.09
CA SER A 104 13.50 10.98 -3.04
C SER A 104 13.15 12.47 -2.93
N LYS A 105 11.85 12.80 -2.88
CA LYS A 105 11.39 14.18 -2.64
C LYS A 105 11.81 14.70 -1.27
N MET A 106 11.65 13.89 -0.22
CA MET A 106 12.07 14.21 1.14
C MET A 106 13.58 14.48 1.22
N LYS A 107 14.40 13.70 0.50
CA LYS A 107 15.85 13.89 0.41
C LYS A 107 16.22 15.21 -0.28
N LEU A 108 15.47 15.61 -1.31
CA LEU A 108 15.64 16.92 -1.96
C LEU A 108 15.25 18.07 -1.02
N ILE A 109 14.13 17.95 -0.30
CA ILE A 109 13.65 18.96 0.66
C ILE A 109 14.62 19.11 1.84
N LYS A 110 15.14 18.00 2.37
CA LYS A 110 16.20 17.94 3.39
C LYS A 110 17.60 18.23 2.82
N THR A 111 17.76 19.29 2.03
CA THR A 111 19.11 19.71 1.61
C THR A 111 19.93 20.17 2.82
N ARG A 112 21.26 20.04 2.75
CA ARG A 112 22.30 20.20 3.80
C ARG A 112 22.13 21.37 4.79
N ILE A 113 21.40 22.43 4.46
CA ILE A 113 21.21 23.65 5.27
C ILE A 113 19.85 23.68 6.01
N ARG A 114 18.93 22.74 5.73
CA ARG A 114 17.57 22.66 6.31
C ARG A 114 17.38 21.53 7.32
N THR A 115 18.48 21.00 7.89
CA THR A 115 18.44 19.84 8.79
C THR A 115 17.79 20.10 10.15
N THR A 116 17.43 21.35 10.46
CA THR A 116 16.80 21.77 11.73
C THR A 116 15.28 22.00 11.64
N MET A 117 14.64 21.69 10.51
CA MET A 117 13.18 21.85 10.37
C MET A 117 12.42 20.81 11.20
N ALA A 118 11.31 21.24 11.84
CA ALA A 118 10.43 20.34 12.56
C ALA A 118 9.79 19.29 11.64
N ASP A 119 9.62 18.06 12.16
CA ASP A 119 9.08 16.93 11.39
C ASP A 119 7.70 17.21 10.78
N LYS A 120 6.85 17.97 11.49
CA LYS A 120 5.54 18.38 10.99
C LYS A 120 5.67 19.19 9.69
N ARG A 121 6.48 20.25 9.71
CA ARG A 121 6.70 21.10 8.53
C ARG A 121 7.33 20.33 7.37
N LEU A 122 8.20 19.36 7.67
CA LEU A 122 8.79 18.51 6.65
C LEU A 122 7.74 17.59 6.00
N SER A 123 6.86 16.99 6.80
CA SER A 123 5.76 16.16 6.31
C SER A 123 4.83 16.96 5.39
N ASP A 124 4.43 18.16 5.82
CA ASP A 124 3.56 19.04 5.04
C ASP A 124 4.19 19.42 3.68
N LEU A 125 5.50 19.74 3.66
CA LEU A 125 6.23 20.03 2.42
C LEU A 125 6.39 18.79 1.52
N CYS A 126 6.59 17.61 2.10
CA CYS A 126 6.64 16.37 1.34
C CYS A 126 5.31 16.13 0.62
N ILE A 127 4.17 16.27 1.31
CA ILE A 127 2.83 16.12 0.74
C ILE A 127 2.64 17.10 -0.43
N LEU A 128 2.91 18.38 -0.22
CA LEU A 128 2.85 19.40 -1.27
C LEU A 128 3.74 19.08 -2.48
N SER A 129 4.91 18.47 -2.26
CA SER A 129 5.84 18.12 -3.33
C SER A 129 5.44 16.88 -4.15
N ILE A 130 4.64 15.99 -3.54
CA ILE A 130 4.11 14.77 -4.16
C ILE A 130 2.84 15.12 -4.95
N GLU A 131 1.93 15.87 -4.34
CA GLU A 131 0.64 16.29 -4.91
C GLU A 131 0.75 17.55 -5.79
N ARG A 132 1.89 17.75 -6.46
CA ARG A 132 2.10 18.93 -7.34
C ARG A 132 1.17 18.96 -8.55
N ASP A 133 0.57 17.83 -8.90
CA ASP A 133 -0.37 17.71 -10.02
C ASP A 133 -1.80 18.13 -9.61
N PHE A 134 -2.03 18.39 -8.32
CA PHE A 134 -3.30 18.93 -7.84
C PHE A 134 -3.38 20.44 -8.12
N GLN A 135 -4.41 20.87 -8.85
CA GLN A 135 -4.64 22.28 -9.12
C GLN A 135 -5.10 22.99 -7.83
N MET A 136 -4.17 23.70 -7.20
CA MET A 136 -4.46 24.56 -6.05
C MET A 136 -4.75 25.98 -6.52
N ASP A 137 -5.84 26.56 -6.01
CA ASP A 137 -6.12 27.98 -6.18
C ASP A 137 -5.24 28.78 -5.21
N TYR A 138 -4.21 29.45 -5.75
CA TYR A 138 -3.25 30.20 -4.96
C TYR A 138 -3.91 31.36 -4.20
N GLU A 139 -4.96 31.97 -4.75
CA GLU A 139 -5.67 33.08 -4.11
C GLU A 139 -6.36 32.62 -2.81
N GLN A 140 -7.01 31.45 -2.84
CA GLN A 140 -7.62 30.88 -1.64
C GLN A 140 -6.59 30.56 -0.56
N VAL A 141 -5.40 30.08 -0.94
CA VAL A 141 -4.32 29.79 0.02
C VAL A 141 -3.81 31.08 0.64
N ILE A 142 -3.70 32.16 -0.15
CA ILE A 142 -3.28 33.48 0.32
C ILE A 142 -4.32 34.07 1.29
N ASP A 143 -5.60 34.00 0.95
CA ASP A 143 -6.69 34.48 1.80
C ASP A 143 -6.73 33.74 3.14
N GLN A 144 -6.63 32.40 3.11
CA GLN A 144 -6.59 31.58 4.33
C GLN A 144 -5.35 31.86 5.18
N PHE A 145 -4.19 32.10 4.55
CA PHE A 145 -2.97 32.47 5.25
C PHE A 145 -3.09 33.85 5.92
N SER A 146 -3.71 34.80 5.23
CA SER A 146 -3.97 36.16 5.73
C SER A 146 -4.85 36.15 6.98
N ILE A 147 -5.94 35.38 6.96
CA ILE A 147 -6.86 35.19 8.10
C ILE A 147 -6.12 34.58 9.30
N ASN A 148 -5.32 33.54 9.08
CA ASN A 148 -4.67 32.79 10.16
C ASN A 148 -3.44 33.49 10.75
N HIS A 149 -2.81 34.40 9.99
CA HIS A 149 -1.64 35.15 10.45
C HIS A 149 -1.87 36.66 10.37
N ASN A 150 -2.74 37.13 11.27
CA ASN A 150 -3.21 38.52 11.44
C ASN A 150 -2.10 39.58 11.72
N ILE A 151 -0.81 39.20 11.71
CA ILE A 151 0.36 40.06 12.01
C ILE A 151 1.41 40.00 10.88
N SER A 152 1.17 39.23 9.80
CA SER A 152 2.13 39.10 8.70
C SER A 152 2.20 40.36 7.86
N ARG A 153 3.30 41.10 7.94
CA ARG A 153 3.60 42.31 7.14
C ARG A 153 3.69 42.10 5.62
N ILE A 154 3.33 40.93 5.10
CA ILE A 154 3.49 40.59 3.68
C ILE A 154 2.14 40.82 3.00
N MET A 155 1.85 42.09 2.67
CA MET A 155 0.92 42.37 1.58
C MET A 155 1.64 42.06 0.28
N LEU A 156 1.31 40.93 -0.35
CA LEU A 156 1.68 40.67 -1.74
C LEU A 156 0.72 41.47 -2.61
N ARG A 157 1.15 42.67 -3.00
CA ARG A 157 0.54 43.49 -4.05
C ARG A 157 1.08 43.07 -5.42
#